data_AF-A0A952WBA2-F1
#
_entry.id   AF-A0A952WBA2-F1
#
_cell.length_a   1.000
_cell.length_b   1.000
_cell.length_c   1.000
_cell.angle_alpha   90.00
_cell.angle_beta   90.00
_cell.angle_gamma   90.00
#
_symmetry.space_group_name_H-M   'P 1'
#
loop_
_entity.id
_entity.type
_entity.pdbx_description
1 polymer ?
#
loop_
_entity_poly.entity_id
_entity_poly.type
_entity_poly.pdbx_seq_one_letter_code
_entity_poly.pdbx_strand_id
1 'polypeptide(L)'
;MLQTLAMTTQAFLQSAADHAAKAGVFGPVSVRDGQVVCHAAASAAPASYRLFVENGTPWVSLVMADRWLSESIETDLLHTGDKVADLVEEELVELGLPPQQLKVEHFRSDDLLFTFRSPLPVDPASPEGPGLAVKYLLAYEACFRNLGDMNAGPED
;
A
#
# COMPACT_ATOMS: atom_id res chain seq x y z
N MET A 1 -13.76 27.92 23.99
CA MET A 1 -12.61 27.56 23.13
C MET A 1 -12.66 26.04 22.99
N LEU A 2 -13.22 25.50 21.90
CA LEU A 2 -13.18 24.06 21.68
C LEU A 2 -11.75 23.70 21.24
N GLN A 3 -11.04 22.93 22.05
CA GLN A 3 -9.82 22.25 21.60
C GLN A 3 -10.27 21.14 20.64
N THR A 4 -9.99 21.31 19.35
CA THR A 4 -10.02 20.20 18.40
C THR A 4 -8.92 19.23 18.81
N LEU A 5 -9.28 18.04 19.29
CA LEU A 5 -8.30 17.00 19.62
C LEU A 5 -7.63 16.52 18.33
N ALA A 6 -6.30 16.63 18.25
CA ALA A 6 -5.53 16.10 17.15
C ALA A 6 -5.63 14.57 17.11
N MET A 7 -5.72 13.98 15.91
CA MET A 7 -5.74 12.53 15.73
C MET A 7 -4.38 11.94 16.13
N THR A 8 -4.39 10.87 16.93
CA THR A 8 -3.15 10.14 17.27
C THR A 8 -2.79 9.16 16.16
N THR A 9 -1.51 8.81 16.03
CA THR A 9 -1.06 7.78 15.07
C THR A 9 -1.82 6.46 15.25
N GLN A 10 -2.06 6.03 16.50
CA GLN A 10 -2.81 4.79 16.75
C GLN A 10 -4.26 4.90 16.25
N ALA A 11 -4.92 6.03 16.49
CA ALA A 11 -6.28 6.26 16.00
C ALA A 11 -6.31 6.32 14.46
N PHE A 12 -5.31 6.96 13.84
CA PHE A 12 -5.12 7.01 12.39
C PHE A 12 -5.04 5.61 11.78
N LEU A 13 -4.15 4.77 12.32
CA LEU A 13 -3.96 3.40 11.83
C LEU A 13 -5.19 2.53 12.05
N GLN A 14 -5.86 2.65 13.19
CA GLN A 14 -7.07 1.87 13.45
C GLN A 14 -8.21 2.23 12.49
N SER A 15 -8.43 3.54 12.27
CA SER A 15 -9.44 3.99 11.31
C SER A 15 -9.09 3.58 9.88
N ALA A 16 -7.80 3.61 9.51
CA ALA A 16 -7.36 3.16 8.19
C ALA A 16 -7.56 1.63 8.03
N ALA A 17 -7.27 0.83 9.05
CA ALA A 17 -7.53 -0.60 9.03
C ALA A 17 -9.01 -0.92 8.84
N ASP A 18 -9.90 -0.19 9.53
CA ASP A 18 -11.35 -0.37 9.40
C ASP A 18 -11.84 -0.03 7.97
N HIS A 19 -11.28 1.00 7.34
CA HIS A 19 -11.57 1.36 5.96
C HIS A 19 -11.03 0.32 4.96
N ALA A 20 -9.80 -0.14 5.15
CA ALA A 20 -9.18 -1.16 4.30
C ALA A 20 -9.94 -2.50 4.37
N ALA A 21 -10.35 -2.93 5.57
CA ALA A 21 -11.15 -4.14 5.75
C ALA A 21 -12.50 -4.07 5.03
N LYS A 22 -13.16 -2.90 5.04
CA LYS A 22 -14.44 -2.68 4.34
C LYS A 22 -14.32 -2.71 2.82
N ALA A 23 -13.13 -2.46 2.27
CA ALA A 23 -12.93 -2.50 0.81
C ALA A 23 -12.98 -3.91 0.24
N GLY A 24 -12.67 -4.94 1.04
CA GLY A 24 -12.86 -6.34 0.66
C GLY A 24 -11.91 -6.88 -0.43
N VAL A 25 -10.87 -6.13 -0.80
CA VAL A 25 -9.87 -6.54 -1.81
C VAL A 25 -8.64 -7.21 -1.19
N PHE A 26 -8.43 -7.03 0.11
CA PHE A 26 -7.31 -7.62 0.84
C PHE A 26 -7.69 -8.96 1.47
N GLY A 27 -6.67 -9.75 1.81
CA GLY A 27 -6.79 -10.83 2.78
C GLY A 27 -6.96 -10.27 4.21
N PRO A 28 -6.53 -11.00 5.26
CA PRO A 28 -6.60 -10.50 6.62
C PRO A 28 -6.01 -9.08 6.78
N VAL A 29 -6.76 -8.21 7.48
CA VAL A 29 -6.36 -6.83 7.81
C VAL A 29 -6.17 -6.73 9.32
N SER A 30 -5.05 -6.17 9.78
CA SER A 30 -4.76 -6.00 11.21
C SER A 30 -3.91 -4.76 11.47
N VAL A 31 -3.98 -4.22 12.70
CA VAL A 31 -3.00 -3.24 13.19
C VAL A 31 -2.04 -3.96 14.13
N ARG A 32 -0.74 -3.90 13.83
CA ARG A 32 0.32 -4.48 14.66
C ARG A 32 1.60 -3.66 14.53
N ASP A 33 2.36 -3.53 15.61
CA ASP A 33 3.68 -2.88 15.61
C ASP A 33 3.69 -1.47 14.99
N GLY A 34 2.63 -0.68 15.21
CA GLY A 34 2.54 0.69 14.68
C GLY A 34 2.25 0.78 13.17
N GLN A 35 1.69 -0.26 12.56
CA GLN A 35 1.32 -0.28 11.15
C GLN A 35 0.01 -1.04 10.91
N VAL A 36 -0.73 -0.64 9.88
CA VAL A 36 -1.77 -1.48 9.26
C VAL A 36 -1.07 -2.49 8.37
N VAL A 37 -1.48 -3.74 8.46
CA VAL A 37 -1.02 -4.82 7.57
C VAL A 37 -2.22 -5.46 6.90
N CYS A 38 -2.25 -5.41 5.58
CA CYS A 38 -3.22 -6.02 4.71
C CYS A 38 -2.53 -7.11 3.90
N HIS A 39 -2.89 -8.37 4.11
CA HIS A 39 -2.32 -9.47 3.35
C HIS A 39 -2.77 -9.40 1.88
N ALA A 40 -1.86 -9.67 0.94
CA ALA A 40 -2.23 -9.83 -0.46
C ALA A 40 -3.07 -11.11 -0.61
N ALA A 41 -4.30 -10.99 -1.12
CA ALA A 41 -5.27 -12.08 -1.10
C ALA A 41 -4.93 -13.22 -2.06
N ALA A 42 -4.42 -12.88 -3.24
CA ALA A 42 -4.23 -13.80 -4.36
C ALA A 42 -2.75 -14.00 -4.74
N SER A 43 -1.80 -13.50 -3.96
CA SER A 43 -0.39 -13.60 -4.31
C SER A 43 0.12 -15.05 -4.21
N ALA A 44 0.96 -15.47 -5.16
CA ALA A 44 1.56 -16.80 -5.19
C ALA A 44 2.46 -17.12 -3.99
N ALA A 45 2.95 -16.09 -3.29
CA ALA A 45 3.74 -16.22 -2.06
C ALA A 45 3.31 -15.15 -1.03
N PRO A 46 3.69 -15.29 0.26
CA PRO A 46 3.30 -14.31 1.27
C PRO A 46 3.81 -12.89 0.95
N ALA A 47 2.86 -12.00 0.70
CA ALA A 47 3.09 -10.56 0.55
C ALA A 47 2.10 -9.76 1.40
N SER A 48 2.45 -8.51 1.70
CA SER A 48 1.56 -7.63 2.46
C SER A 48 1.68 -6.18 2.02
N TYR A 49 0.53 -5.55 1.87
CA TYR A 49 0.41 -4.11 1.78
C TYR A 49 0.40 -3.53 3.20
N ARG A 50 1.12 -2.43 3.43
CA ARG A 50 1.26 -1.82 4.75
C ARG A 50 1.01 -0.32 4.69
N LEU A 51 0.47 0.20 5.78
CA LEU A 51 0.36 1.63 6.04
C LEU A 51 0.98 1.94 7.40
N PHE A 52 1.92 2.87 7.46
CA PHE A 52 2.63 3.23 8.69
C PHE A 52 3.00 4.71 8.70
N VAL A 53 3.43 5.23 9.85
CA VAL A 53 3.90 6.61 9.98
C VAL A 53 5.36 6.59 10.43
N GLU A 54 6.24 7.20 9.63
CA GLU A 54 7.66 7.32 9.90
C GLU A 54 8.02 8.81 9.92
N ASN A 55 8.62 9.28 11.02
CA ASN A 55 8.99 10.70 11.20
C ASN A 55 7.85 11.71 10.93
N GLY A 56 6.62 11.33 11.25
CA GLY A 56 5.42 12.15 11.04
C GLY A 56 4.81 12.05 9.63
N THR A 57 5.48 11.37 8.70
CA THR A 57 5.00 11.16 7.34
C THR A 57 4.35 9.79 7.21
N PRO A 58 3.11 9.69 6.70
CA PRO A 58 2.51 8.40 6.37
C PRO A 58 3.16 7.79 5.14
N TRP A 59 3.30 6.46 5.14
CA TRP A 59 3.88 5.68 4.05
C TRP A 59 2.98 4.51 3.72
N VAL A 60 2.91 4.19 2.43
CA VAL A 60 2.35 2.93 1.92
C VAL A 60 3.48 2.05 1.41
N SER A 61 3.37 0.73 1.61
CA SER A 61 4.31 -0.20 0.99
C SER A 61 3.66 -1.53 0.59
N LEU A 62 4.27 -2.20 -0.39
CA LEU A 62 4.13 -3.63 -0.64
C LEU A 62 5.44 -4.30 -0.22
N VAL A 63 5.37 -5.36 0.56
CA VAL A 63 6.54 -6.13 0.97
C VAL A 63 6.36 -7.63 0.81
N MET A 64 7.47 -8.32 0.54
CA MET A 64 7.55 -9.77 0.44
C MET A 64 8.95 -10.27 0.81
N ALA A 65 9.03 -11.48 1.37
CA ALA A 65 10.31 -12.15 1.60
C ALA A 65 10.75 -13.01 0.40
N ASP A 66 9.77 -13.44 -0.40
CA ASP A 66 10.02 -14.31 -1.54
C ASP A 66 10.70 -13.53 -2.68
N ARG A 67 11.88 -14.00 -3.06
CA ARG A 67 12.66 -13.38 -4.13
C ARG A 67 12.00 -13.57 -5.49
N TRP A 68 11.42 -14.74 -5.76
CA TRP A 68 10.83 -15.04 -7.06
C TRP A 68 9.60 -14.19 -7.31
N LEU A 69 8.78 -13.96 -6.28
CA LEU A 69 7.65 -13.05 -6.36
C LEU A 69 8.11 -11.63 -6.71
N SER A 70 9.14 -11.10 -6.04
CA SER A 70 9.70 -9.78 -6.36
C SER A 70 10.25 -9.73 -7.79
N GLU A 71 11.02 -10.75 -8.19
CA GLU A 71 11.65 -10.84 -9.51
C GLU A 71 10.60 -10.95 -10.63
N SER A 72 9.45 -11.59 -10.36
CA SER A 72 8.32 -11.68 -11.30
C SER A 72 7.71 -10.30 -11.60
N ILE A 73 7.51 -9.46 -10.58
CA ILE A 73 7.00 -8.09 -10.71
C ILE A 73 7.99 -7.25 -11.54
N GLU A 74 9.29 -7.34 -11.23
CA GLU A 74 10.34 -6.59 -11.94
C GLU A 74 10.45 -7.02 -13.42
N THR A 75 10.32 -8.32 -13.68
CA THR A 75 10.37 -8.88 -15.03
C THR A 75 9.19 -8.39 -15.86
N ASP A 76 7.99 -8.37 -15.27
CA ASP A 76 6.78 -7.89 -15.94
C ASP A 76 6.89 -6.41 -16.32
N LEU A 77 7.31 -5.56 -15.38
CA LEU A 77 7.58 -4.13 -15.62
C LEU A 77 8.64 -3.91 -16.68
N LEU A 78 9.71 -4.72 -16.70
CA LEU A 78 10.75 -4.63 -17.73
C LEU A 78 10.19 -4.98 -19.11
N HIS A 79 9.31 -5.97 -19.21
CA HIS A 79 8.73 -6.41 -20.47
C HIS A 79 7.71 -5.42 -21.03
N THR A 80 6.85 -4.84 -20.18
CA THR A 80 5.88 -3.83 -20.63
C THR A 80 6.54 -2.47 -20.85
N GLY A 81 7.63 -2.18 -20.13
CA GLY A 81 8.27 -0.87 -20.10
C GLY A 81 7.53 0.15 -19.22
N ASP A 82 6.55 -0.30 -18.44
CA ASP A 82 5.78 0.54 -17.53
C ASP A 82 6.61 0.95 -16.32
N LYS A 83 6.24 2.10 -15.75
CA LYS A 83 6.79 2.53 -14.46
C LYS A 83 5.71 2.36 -13.40
N VAL A 84 6.08 1.72 -12.29
CA VAL A 84 5.18 1.54 -11.14
C VAL A 84 4.58 2.87 -10.67
N ALA A 85 5.36 3.95 -10.68
CA ALA A 85 4.86 5.27 -10.31
C ALA A 85 3.70 5.76 -11.20
N ASP A 86 3.78 5.49 -12.50
CA ASP A 86 2.77 5.88 -13.48
C ASP A 86 1.51 4.99 -13.31
N LEU A 87 1.71 3.67 -13.14
CA LEU A 87 0.61 2.73 -12.86
C LEU A 87 -0.14 3.08 -11.56
N VAL A 88 0.57 3.37 -10.47
CA VAL A 88 -0.06 3.79 -9.21
C VAL A 88 -0.81 5.12 -9.37
N GLU A 89 -0.31 6.05 -10.19
CA GLU A 89 -1.01 7.31 -10.48
C GLU A 89 -2.34 7.06 -11.19
N GLU A 90 -2.38 6.16 -12.17
CA GLU A 90 -3.61 5.78 -12.89
C GLU A 90 -4.66 5.23 -11.92
N GLU A 91 -4.28 4.31 -11.04
CA GLU A 91 -5.18 3.74 -10.02
C GLU A 91 -5.69 4.80 -9.02
N LEU A 92 -4.86 5.79 -8.67
CA LEU A 92 -5.30 6.90 -7.81
C LEU A 92 -6.35 7.78 -8.50
N VAL A 93 -6.20 8.02 -9.80
CA VAL A 93 -7.18 8.75 -10.60
C VAL A 93 -8.50 7.99 -10.66
N GLU A 94 -8.47 6.66 -10.82
CA GLU A 94 -9.68 5.82 -10.78
C GLU A 94 -10.40 5.90 -9.42
N LEU A 95 -9.65 6.03 -8.33
CA LEU A 95 -10.18 6.25 -6.96
C LEU A 95 -10.62 7.70 -6.68
N GLY A 96 -10.60 8.55 -7.71
CA GLY A 96 -11.07 9.94 -7.69
C GLY A 96 -10.12 10.90 -6.98
N LEU A 97 -8.82 10.60 -6.91
CA LEU A 97 -7.81 11.60 -6.55
C LEU A 97 -7.35 12.37 -7.79
N PRO A 98 -6.84 13.60 -7.61
CA PRO A 98 -6.10 14.25 -8.68
C PRO A 98 -4.85 13.44 -9.05
N PRO A 99 -4.37 13.53 -10.30
CA PRO A 99 -3.11 12.91 -10.70
C PRO A 99 -1.98 13.42 -9.81
N GLN A 100 -1.17 12.48 -9.33
CA GLN A 100 -0.06 12.77 -8.44
C GLN A 100 1.12 11.86 -8.72
N GLN A 101 2.26 12.50 -8.93
CA GLN A 101 3.51 11.82 -9.18
C GLN A 101 4.11 11.31 -7.87
N LEU A 102 3.75 10.09 -7.49
CA LEU A 102 4.36 9.40 -6.35
C LEU A 102 5.75 8.90 -6.72
N LYS A 103 6.72 9.16 -5.84
CA LYS A 103 7.98 8.44 -5.89
C LYS A 103 7.76 7.04 -5.34
N VAL A 104 8.08 6.01 -6.12
CA VAL A 104 8.12 4.63 -5.64
C VAL A 104 9.57 4.23 -5.43
N GLU A 105 9.91 3.86 -4.20
CA GLU A 105 11.21 3.31 -3.83
C GLU A 105 11.15 1.79 -3.89
N HIS A 106 12.12 1.14 -4.53
CA HIS A 106 12.28 -0.30 -4.54
C HIS A 106 13.66 -0.69 -3.97
N PHE A 107 13.68 -1.51 -2.92
CA PHE A 107 14.91 -1.98 -2.28
C PHE A 107 14.65 -3.24 -1.43
N ARG A 108 15.74 -3.86 -0.95
CA ARG A 108 15.68 -4.91 0.06
C ARG A 108 16.00 -4.33 1.44
N SER A 109 15.07 -4.42 2.38
CA SER A 109 15.21 -3.87 3.73
C SER A 109 16.20 -4.67 4.58
N ASP A 110 16.58 -4.12 5.75
CA ASP A 110 17.43 -4.82 6.73
C ASP A 110 16.77 -6.09 7.28
N ASP A 111 15.44 -6.14 7.32
CA ASP A 111 14.65 -7.33 7.65
C ASP A 111 14.59 -8.35 6.49
N LEU A 112 15.40 -8.14 5.45
CA LEU A 112 15.52 -8.98 4.25
C LEU A 112 14.25 -9.06 3.40
N LEU A 113 13.36 -8.07 3.51
CA LEU A 113 12.13 -7.97 2.70
C LEU A 113 12.37 -7.12 1.46
N PHE A 114 11.96 -7.63 0.30
CA PHE A 114 11.80 -6.82 -0.90
C PHE A 114 10.63 -5.86 -0.70
N THR A 115 10.85 -4.57 -0.95
CA THR A 115 9.96 -3.48 -0.52
C THR A 115 9.77 -2.47 -1.63
N PHE A 116 8.52 -2.26 -2.02
CA PHE A 116 8.07 -1.11 -2.81
C PHE A 116 7.36 -0.14 -1.87
N ARG A 117 7.76 1.14 -1.80
CA ARG A 117 7.10 2.11 -0.91
C ARG A 117 7.05 3.52 -1.46
N SER A 118 6.07 4.28 -0.97
CA SER A 118 5.93 5.71 -1.26
C SER A 118 5.54 6.51 -0.02
N PRO A 119 6.08 7.73 0.13
CA PRO A 119 5.57 8.68 1.11
C PRO A 119 4.22 9.22 0.64
N LEU A 120 3.30 9.46 1.56
CA LEU A 120 1.97 9.96 1.26
C LEU A 120 1.88 11.45 1.62
N PRO A 121 1.31 12.29 0.75
CA PRO A 121 0.96 13.66 1.09
C PRO A 121 -0.36 13.69 1.86
N VAL A 122 -0.35 13.04 3.02
CA VAL A 122 -1.48 12.90 3.93
C VAL A 122 -1.05 13.42 5.29
N ASP A 123 -1.85 14.30 5.88
CA ASP A 123 -1.66 14.69 7.27
C ASP A 123 -2.32 13.64 8.19
N PRO A 124 -1.55 12.86 8.97
CA PRO A 124 -2.12 11.85 9.87
C PRO A 124 -2.87 12.45 11.07
N ALA A 125 -2.71 13.75 11.35
CA ALA A 125 -3.47 14.44 12.40
C ALA A 125 -4.85 14.90 11.92
N SER A 126 -5.09 14.91 10.60
CA SER A 126 -6.37 15.29 9.99
C SER A 126 -7.42 14.19 10.14
N PRO A 127 -8.68 14.52 10.50
CA PRO A 127 -9.78 13.55 10.53
C PRO A 127 -10.04 12.84 9.19
N GLU A 128 -9.73 13.48 8.06
CA GLU A 128 -9.87 12.88 6.72
C GLU A 128 -8.66 12.01 6.32
N GLY A 129 -7.54 12.14 7.05
CA GLY A 129 -6.27 11.48 6.78
C GLY A 129 -6.39 9.96 6.58
N PRO A 130 -7.08 9.20 7.45
CA PRO A 130 -7.20 7.75 7.28
C PRO A 130 -7.90 7.34 5.99
N GLY A 131 -8.98 8.04 5.62
CA GLY A 131 -9.71 7.76 4.38
C GLY A 131 -8.84 8.02 3.15
N LEU A 132 -8.10 9.13 3.16
CA LEU A 132 -7.18 9.47 2.09
C LEU A 132 -6.02 8.47 1.99
N ALA A 133 -5.41 8.10 3.13
CA ALA A 133 -4.33 7.11 3.18
C ALA A 133 -4.76 5.73 2.66
N VAL A 134 -6.00 5.30 2.95
CA VAL A 134 -6.51 4.04 2.41
C VAL A 134 -6.68 4.07 0.90
N LYS A 135 -6.99 5.21 0.28
CA LYS A 135 -7.01 5.27 -1.19
C LYS A 135 -5.65 4.97 -1.81
N TYR A 136 -4.55 5.40 -1.17
CA TYR A 136 -3.20 5.02 -1.60
C TYR A 136 -2.91 3.54 -1.41
N LEU A 137 -3.38 2.95 -0.30
CA LEU A 137 -3.26 1.52 -0.04
C LEU A 137 -4.04 0.69 -1.08
N LEU A 138 -5.23 1.15 -1.48
CA LEU A 138 -6.04 0.53 -2.53
C LEU A 138 -5.42 0.69 -3.92
N ALA A 139 -4.85 1.85 -4.23
CA ALA A 139 -4.13 2.05 -5.49
C ALA A 139 -2.91 1.12 -5.59
N TYR A 140 -2.17 0.94 -4.50
CA TYR A 140 -1.10 -0.05 -4.44
C TYR A 140 -1.63 -1.48 -4.67
N GLU A 141 -2.75 -1.86 -4.07
CA GLU A 141 -3.35 -3.17 -4.31
C GLU A 141 -3.75 -3.35 -5.77
N ALA A 142 -4.50 -2.40 -6.33
CA ALA A 142 -5.01 -2.47 -7.68
C ALA A 142 -3.89 -2.45 -8.75
N CYS A 143 -2.82 -1.69 -8.51
CA CYS A 143 -1.62 -1.69 -9.33
C CYS A 143 -0.90 -3.03 -9.25
N PHE A 144 -0.49 -3.45 -8.06
CA PHE A 144 0.42 -4.59 -7.93
C PHE A 144 -0.27 -5.94 -8.12
N ARG A 145 -1.57 -6.07 -7.88
CA ARG A 145 -2.28 -7.34 -8.13
C ARG A 145 -2.15 -7.81 -9.58
N ASN A 146 -1.97 -6.89 -10.52
CA ASN A 146 -1.86 -7.18 -11.95
C ASN A 146 -0.42 -7.43 -12.41
N LEU A 147 0.56 -7.38 -11.51
CA LEU A 147 1.98 -7.50 -11.85
C LEU A 147 2.57 -8.82 -11.37
N GLY A 148 3.27 -9.50 -12.27
CA GLY A 148 3.91 -10.79 -11.98
C GLY A 148 2.93 -11.78 -11.34
N ASP A 149 3.40 -12.52 -10.34
CA ASP A 149 2.61 -13.58 -9.68
C ASP A 149 1.77 -13.08 -8.49
N MET A 150 1.38 -11.79 -8.48
CA MET A 150 0.56 -11.20 -7.42
C MET A 150 -0.93 -11.56 -7.51
N ASN A 151 -1.36 -12.14 -8.63
CA ASN A 151 -2.68 -12.74 -8.80
C ASN A 151 -2.56 -14.16 -9.36
N ALA A 152 -2.23 -15.09 -8.48
CA ALA A 152 -2.45 -16.51 -8.67
C ALA A 152 -3.94 -16.82 -8.47
N GLY A 153 -4.78 -16.34 -9.38
CA GLY A 153 -6.12 -16.91 -9.53
C GLY A 153 -6.02 -18.43 -9.78
N PRO A 154 -7.09 -19.21 -9.56
CA PRO A 154 -7.08 -20.61 -9.96
C PRO A 154 -6.75 -20.67 -11.45
N GLU A 155 -5.62 -21.31 -11.78
CA GLU A 155 -5.34 -21.74 -13.15
C GLU A 155 -6.51 -22.63 -13.60
N ASP A 156 -7.11 -22.33 -14.75
CA ASP A 156 -8.19 -23.15 -15.34
C ASP A 156 -7.72 -24.58 -15.67
#